data_AF-A0A453D9B4-F1
#
_entry.id   AF-A0A453D9B4-F1
#
_cell.length_a   1.000
_cell.length_b   1.000
_cell.length_c   1.000
_cell.angle_alpha   90.00
_cell.angle_beta   90.00
_cell.angle_gamma   90.00
#
_symmetry.space_group_name_H-M   'P 1'
#
loop_
_entity.id
_entity.type
_entity.pdbx_description
1 polymer ?
#
loop_
_entity_poly.entity_id
_entity_poly.type
_entity_poly.pdbx_seq_one_letter_code
_entity_poly.pdbx_strand_id
1 'polypeptide(L)'
;MVAASGIAPPRAAAVSTCARARAGNRPGFLRSPPVSAAAKASAAAQLRCCASAVDDSVVSPAAPRPRLPRVVGMGSKLIGSGSATPSLCISNDDLSKFVETSDEWIAARTGIRNRRVLSGGETLGGLSVQAAQRALEMAQVRPEDVDLVLFCTSTPDDLFGGAGRVLAEVGCTNAFGFDITAACSGFIVGLITATRFIKGGGIKNVLVVGADALSQYVDWTDRGTCILFGDAAGAVLVQSCNADEDGLLGFCVQSDGHGQKYAFFLISF
;
A
#
# COMPACT_ATOMS: atom_id res chain seq x y z
N MET A 1 18.28 5.94 45.79
CA MET A 1 19.57 5.67 45.12
C MET A 1 19.54 4.25 44.56
N VAL A 2 18.89 4.08 43.40
CA VAL A 2 18.98 2.90 42.52
C VAL A 2 18.84 3.44 41.10
N ALA A 3 19.71 2.97 40.22
CA ALA A 3 20.19 3.62 39.01
C ALA A 3 19.16 3.72 37.87
N ALA A 4 19.21 4.85 37.17
CA ALA A 4 18.59 5.07 35.87
C ALA A 4 19.36 4.30 34.79
N SER A 5 18.72 3.32 34.16
CA SER A 5 19.21 2.72 32.92
C SER A 5 18.68 3.54 31.74
N GLY A 6 19.59 4.26 31.09
CA GLY A 6 19.30 5.15 29.96
C GLY A 6 18.82 4.41 28.72
N ILE A 7 17.73 4.90 28.17
CA ILE A 7 17.27 4.57 26.81
C ILE A 7 18.01 5.53 25.88
N ALA A 8 18.95 4.99 25.09
CA ALA A 8 19.66 5.75 24.07
C ALA A 8 18.81 5.84 22.79
N PRO A 9 18.80 6.98 22.07
CA PRO A 9 18.11 7.11 20.80
C PRO A 9 18.81 6.28 19.70
N PRO A 10 18.05 5.76 18.70
CA PRO A 10 18.63 5.03 17.57
C PRO A 10 19.50 5.96 16.70
N ARG A 11 20.67 5.45 16.29
CA ARG A 11 21.70 6.20 15.54
C ARG A 11 21.23 6.55 14.13
N ALA A 12 21.40 7.82 13.76
CA ALA A 12 21.29 8.32 12.39
C ALA A 12 22.43 7.75 11.51
N ALA A 13 22.08 7.22 10.33
CA ALA A 13 23.03 6.82 9.31
C ALA A 13 23.62 8.06 8.61
N ALA A 14 24.94 8.08 8.47
CA ALA A 14 25.71 9.19 7.90
C ALA A 14 25.43 9.38 6.40
N VAL A 15 25.03 10.59 6.02
CA VAL A 15 24.93 11.04 4.63
C VAL A 15 26.32 11.49 4.16
N SER A 16 26.89 10.76 3.20
CA SER A 16 28.15 11.12 2.54
C SER A 16 27.93 12.30 1.58
N THR A 17 28.41 13.48 1.97
CA THR A 17 28.50 14.67 1.13
C THR A 17 29.57 14.51 0.04
N CYS A 18 29.20 14.54 -1.24
CA CYS A 18 30.14 14.67 -2.34
C CYS A 18 30.30 16.15 -2.71
N ALA A 19 31.51 16.67 -2.54
CA ALA A 19 31.87 18.07 -2.73
C ALA A 19 31.93 18.47 -4.22
N ARG A 20 31.60 19.74 -4.48
CA ARG A 20 31.79 20.41 -5.78
C ARG A 20 33.28 20.58 -6.09
N ALA A 21 33.69 20.31 -7.33
CA ALA A 21 34.90 20.86 -7.94
C ALA A 21 34.61 21.39 -9.36
N ARG A 22 35.04 22.62 -9.65
CA ARG A 22 34.93 23.31 -10.95
C ARG A 22 36.26 23.22 -11.73
N ALA A 23 36.11 23.00 -13.04
CA ALA A 23 36.86 23.51 -14.22
C ALA A 23 38.41 23.45 -14.29
N GLY A 24 38.92 22.86 -15.39
CA GLY A 24 40.24 23.20 -15.95
C GLY A 24 40.83 22.22 -16.99
N ASN A 25 40.83 22.65 -18.26
CA ASN A 25 41.76 22.34 -19.37
C ASN A 25 41.65 21.07 -20.27
N ARG A 26 41.48 21.33 -21.58
CA ARG A 26 41.72 20.45 -22.76
C ARG A 26 43.14 20.70 -23.32
N PRO A 27 43.81 19.76 -24.03
CA PRO A 27 43.72 19.63 -25.51
C PRO A 27 43.84 18.15 -25.98
N GLY A 28 43.67 17.70 -27.23
CA GLY A 28 43.59 18.31 -28.55
C GLY A 28 43.12 17.28 -29.60
N PHE A 29 42.82 17.78 -30.79
CA PHE A 29 42.11 17.11 -31.89
C PHE A 29 43.10 16.88 -33.05
N LEU A 30 43.14 15.69 -33.67
CA LEU A 30 43.78 15.48 -34.97
C LEU A 30 42.88 14.61 -35.86
N ARG A 31 42.57 15.15 -37.04
CA ARG A 31 41.73 14.61 -38.12
C ARG A 31 42.57 13.85 -39.16
N SER A 32 41.95 12.88 -39.85
CA SER A 32 41.94 12.64 -41.32
C SER A 32 41.38 11.22 -41.63
N PRO A 33 41.01 10.84 -42.87
CA PRO A 33 40.17 11.48 -43.90
C PRO A 33 39.01 10.50 -44.34
N PRO A 34 38.20 10.77 -45.40
CA PRO A 34 36.94 10.06 -45.64
C PRO A 34 37.07 8.86 -46.60
N VAL A 35 36.21 7.85 -46.44
CA VAL A 35 36.00 6.77 -47.43
C VAL A 35 34.51 6.59 -47.69
N SER A 36 34.16 6.56 -48.97
CA SER A 36 32.82 6.54 -49.54
C SER A 36 32.08 5.20 -49.40
N ALA A 37 30.77 5.32 -49.22
CA ALA A 37 29.68 4.47 -49.69
C ALA A 37 29.89 2.95 -49.89
N ALA A 38 29.23 2.16 -49.04
CA ALA A 38 28.48 0.98 -49.47
C ALA A 38 27.37 0.68 -48.46
N ALA A 39 26.14 0.60 -48.96
CA ALA A 39 24.93 0.35 -48.19
C ALA A 39 24.92 -1.04 -47.55
N LYS A 40 24.35 -1.12 -46.34
CA LYS A 40 23.59 -2.28 -45.82
C LYS A 40 22.81 -1.82 -44.59
N ALA A 41 21.52 -1.53 -44.80
CA ALA A 41 20.58 -1.30 -43.71
C ALA A 41 20.23 -2.66 -43.07
N SER A 42 20.44 -2.79 -41.76
CA SER A 42 19.90 -3.88 -40.96
C SER A 42 19.06 -3.28 -39.83
N ALA A 43 17.85 -3.82 -39.70
CA ALA A 43 16.70 -3.23 -39.07
C ALA A 43 16.79 -3.16 -37.54
N ALA A 44 16.33 -2.03 -36.99
CA ALA A 44 15.88 -1.92 -35.62
C ALA A 44 14.66 -2.85 -35.43
N ALA A 45 14.73 -3.72 -34.42
CA ALA A 45 13.62 -4.58 -34.04
C ALA A 45 12.48 -3.73 -33.42
N GLN A 46 11.55 -3.30 -34.26
CA GLN A 46 10.27 -2.79 -33.83
C GLN A 46 9.41 -3.96 -33.34
N LEU A 47 8.84 -3.77 -32.15
CA LEU A 47 7.85 -4.63 -31.52
C LEU A 47 6.68 -4.85 -32.50
N ARG A 48 6.57 -6.06 -33.08
CA ARG A 48 5.47 -6.42 -33.97
C ARG A 48 4.24 -6.73 -33.13
N CYS A 49 3.31 -5.77 -33.05
CA CYS A 49 1.93 -6.06 -32.72
C CYS A 49 1.35 -6.84 -33.91
N CYS A 50 0.92 -8.08 -33.71
CA CYS A 50 0.28 -8.88 -34.76
C CYS A 50 -1.10 -8.29 -35.08
N ALA A 51 -1.14 -7.24 -35.89
CA ALA A 51 -2.32 -6.88 -36.65
C ALA A 51 -2.28 -7.71 -37.94
N SER A 52 -3.02 -8.81 -37.96
CA SER A 52 -3.35 -9.49 -39.21
C SER A 52 -4.14 -8.52 -40.09
N ALA A 53 -3.62 -8.22 -41.27
CA ALA A 53 -4.30 -7.45 -42.31
C ALA A 53 -5.66 -8.10 -42.61
N VAL A 54 -6.73 -7.30 -42.52
CA VAL A 54 -8.07 -7.71 -42.94
C VAL A 54 -8.18 -7.33 -44.41
N ASP A 55 -8.42 -8.33 -45.26
CA ASP A 55 -8.81 -8.13 -46.65
C ASP A 55 -10.26 -7.57 -46.68
N ASP A 56 -10.45 -6.46 -47.38
CA ASP A 56 -11.72 -5.72 -47.46
C ASP A 56 -12.64 -6.35 -48.52
N SER A 57 -12.98 -7.63 -48.35
CA SER A 57 -13.96 -8.28 -49.20
C SER A 57 -14.92 -9.18 -48.41
N VAL A 58 -16.22 -8.84 -48.53
CA VAL A 58 -17.42 -9.56 -48.03
C VAL A 58 -17.80 -9.31 -46.55
N VAL A 59 -18.46 -8.18 -46.28
CA VAL A 59 -19.27 -8.00 -45.07
C VAL A 59 -20.60 -8.75 -45.25
N SER A 60 -20.64 -10.01 -44.81
CA SER A 60 -21.92 -10.66 -44.46
C SER A 60 -22.35 -10.15 -43.07
N PRO A 61 -23.65 -9.89 -42.82
CA PRO A 61 -24.10 -9.51 -41.49
C PRO A 61 -23.86 -10.70 -40.55
N ALA A 62 -22.80 -10.60 -39.74
CA ALA A 62 -22.46 -11.63 -38.78
C ALA A 62 -23.64 -11.81 -37.81
N ALA A 63 -24.08 -13.05 -37.64
CA ALA A 63 -25.04 -13.41 -36.60
C ALA A 63 -24.59 -12.83 -35.25
N PRO A 64 -25.51 -12.34 -34.41
CA PRO A 64 -25.14 -11.77 -33.12
C PRO A 64 -24.33 -12.81 -32.35
N ARG A 65 -23.06 -12.49 -32.04
CA ARG A 65 -22.24 -13.34 -31.19
C ARG A 65 -23.03 -13.61 -29.92
N PRO A 66 -23.13 -14.87 -29.44
CA PRO A 66 -23.75 -15.12 -28.15
C PRO A 66 -23.03 -14.23 -27.15
N ARG A 67 -23.78 -13.33 -26.50
CA ARG A 67 -23.24 -12.59 -25.37
C ARG A 67 -22.85 -13.66 -24.38
N LEU A 68 -21.55 -13.81 -24.12
CA LEU A 68 -21.09 -14.54 -22.94
C LEU A 68 -21.98 -14.04 -21.79
N PRO A 69 -22.58 -14.93 -20.99
CA PRO A 69 -23.47 -14.51 -19.92
C PRO A 69 -22.72 -13.45 -19.14
N ARG A 70 -23.25 -12.22 -19.21
CA ARG A 70 -22.75 -11.12 -18.39
C ARG A 70 -22.80 -11.69 -16.98
N VAL A 71 -21.68 -11.72 -16.28
CA VAL A 71 -21.67 -12.10 -14.86
C VAL A 71 -22.50 -11.03 -14.16
N VAL A 72 -23.81 -11.27 -14.10
CA VAL A 72 -24.81 -10.49 -13.41
C VAL A 72 -25.03 -11.25 -12.12
N GLY A 73 -24.82 -10.60 -10.98
CA GLY A 73 -25.40 -11.07 -9.72
C GLY A 73 -24.45 -11.30 -8.56
N MET A 74 -23.16 -10.93 -8.63
CA MET A 74 -22.29 -11.01 -7.45
C MET A 74 -22.26 -9.67 -6.72
N GLY A 75 -22.75 -9.66 -5.48
CA GLY A 75 -22.51 -8.63 -4.48
C GLY A 75 -21.23 -8.91 -3.71
N SER A 76 -20.89 -8.01 -2.78
CA SER A 76 -19.79 -8.18 -1.84
C SER A 76 -20.24 -7.81 -0.44
N LYS A 77 -19.89 -8.62 0.56
CA LYS A 77 -20.19 -8.34 1.97
C LYS A 77 -18.96 -8.55 2.84
N LEU A 78 -18.87 -7.78 3.93
CA LEU A 78 -17.85 -7.97 4.96
C LEU A 78 -18.31 -9.09 5.90
N ILE A 79 -17.49 -10.12 6.09
CA ILE A 79 -17.85 -11.28 6.90
C ILE A 79 -16.96 -11.49 8.13
N GLY A 80 -15.83 -10.78 8.21
CA GLY A 80 -14.95 -10.81 9.37
C GLY A 80 -14.02 -9.62 9.40
N SER A 81 -13.56 -9.30 10.60
CA SER A 81 -12.64 -8.20 10.87
C SER A 81 -11.67 -8.58 11.98
N GLY A 82 -10.47 -8.03 11.92
CA GLY A 82 -9.43 -8.23 12.91
C GLY A 82 -8.54 -7.01 13.02
N SER A 83 -7.87 -6.87 14.15
CA SER A 83 -6.90 -5.79 14.37
C SER A 83 -5.81 -6.25 15.31
N ALA A 84 -4.65 -5.59 15.22
CA ALA A 84 -3.52 -5.79 16.11
C ALA A 84 -2.83 -4.44 16.34
N THR A 85 -2.36 -4.23 17.57
CA THR A 85 -1.63 -3.03 17.95
C THR A 85 -0.38 -3.40 18.72
N PRO A 86 0.68 -2.58 18.63
CA PRO A 86 1.88 -2.77 19.43
C PRO A 86 1.61 -2.76 20.93
N SER A 87 2.48 -3.45 21.67
CA SER A 87 2.43 -3.52 23.13
C SER A 87 2.71 -2.18 23.81
N LEU A 88 3.70 -1.41 23.32
CA LEU A 88 4.07 -0.12 23.89
C LEU A 88 2.98 0.92 23.66
N CYS A 89 2.57 1.55 24.75
CA CYS A 89 1.60 2.63 24.79
C CYS A 89 2.27 3.88 25.34
N ILE A 90 2.31 4.96 24.56
CA ILE A 90 2.86 6.25 24.97
C ILE A 90 1.69 7.19 25.28
N SER A 91 1.61 7.64 26.52
CA SER A 91 0.61 8.61 26.96
C SER A 91 1.04 10.05 26.65
N ASN A 92 0.10 10.99 26.70
CA ASN A 92 0.44 12.41 26.60
C ASN A 92 1.38 12.88 27.72
N ASP A 93 1.24 12.31 28.93
CA ASP A 93 2.12 12.59 30.06
C ASP A 93 3.53 12.03 29.88
N ASP A 94 3.67 10.96 29.09
CA ASP A 94 5.00 10.48 28.69
C ASP A 94 5.66 11.43 27.70
N LEU A 95 4.90 11.96 26.74
CA LEU A 95 5.42 12.93 25.77
C LEU A 95 5.85 14.25 26.42
N SER A 96 5.16 14.71 27.46
CA SER A 96 5.52 15.96 28.17
C SER A 96 6.88 15.91 28.86
N LYS A 97 7.44 14.70 29.07
CA LYS A 97 8.79 14.51 29.61
C LYS A 97 9.90 14.81 28.60
N PHE A 98 9.58 14.83 27.31
CA PHE A 98 10.56 14.95 26.22
C PHE A 98 10.34 16.18 25.33
N VAL A 99 9.11 16.70 25.30
CA VAL A 99 8.71 17.83 24.44
C VAL A 99 7.81 18.78 25.22
N GLU A 100 7.89 20.08 24.94
CA GLU A 100 7.05 21.10 25.60
C GLU A 100 5.57 20.97 25.17
N THR A 101 4.84 20.13 25.88
CA THR A 101 3.42 19.80 25.66
C THR A 101 2.74 19.39 26.98
N SER A 102 1.41 19.22 26.96
CA SER A 102 0.63 18.66 28.07
C SER A 102 -0.54 17.83 27.57
N ASP A 103 -1.10 16.96 28.41
CA ASP A 103 -2.29 16.18 28.09
C ASP A 103 -3.50 17.07 27.74
N GLU A 104 -3.72 18.14 28.50
CA GLU A 104 -4.79 19.11 28.23
C GLU A 104 -4.59 19.78 26.87
N TRP A 105 -3.35 20.16 26.54
CA TRP A 105 -3.03 20.84 25.29
C TRP A 105 -3.24 19.91 24.07
N ILE A 106 -2.83 18.65 24.17
CA ILE A 106 -2.97 17.65 23.09
C ILE A 106 -4.45 17.29 22.92
N ALA A 107 -5.11 16.85 23.99
CA ALA A 107 -6.46 16.33 23.88
C ALA A 107 -7.48 17.38 23.46
N ALA A 108 -7.31 18.64 23.86
CA ALA A 108 -8.18 19.73 23.42
C ALA A 108 -8.09 19.97 21.90
N ARG A 109 -6.96 19.64 21.25
CA ARG A 109 -6.73 19.87 19.82
C ARG A 109 -6.97 18.66 18.95
N THR A 110 -6.64 17.47 19.45
CA THR A 110 -6.60 16.24 18.65
C THR A 110 -7.56 15.16 19.17
N GLY A 111 -8.03 15.27 20.42
CA GLY A 111 -8.76 14.21 21.11
C GLY A 111 -7.91 13.01 21.53
N ILE A 112 -6.62 12.99 21.22
CA ILE A 112 -5.74 11.84 21.47
C ILE A 112 -5.23 11.87 22.91
N ARG A 113 -5.30 10.72 23.59
CA ARG A 113 -4.74 10.51 24.94
C ARG A 113 -3.51 9.61 24.97
N ASN A 114 -3.47 8.65 24.06
CA ASN A 114 -2.42 7.64 23.98
C ASN A 114 -2.19 7.24 22.52
N ARG A 115 -0.97 6.79 22.20
CA ARG A 115 -0.65 6.10 20.95
C ARG A 115 0.04 4.79 21.21
N ARG A 116 -0.13 3.85 20.27
CA ARG A 116 0.63 2.60 20.23
C ARG A 116 1.81 2.76 19.28
N VAL A 117 2.98 2.28 19.68
CA VAL A 117 4.22 2.44 18.91
C VAL A 117 4.96 1.11 18.89
N LEU A 118 5.48 0.72 17.74
CA LEU A 118 6.29 -0.49 17.61
C LEU A 118 7.49 -0.45 18.56
N SER A 119 7.70 -1.54 19.28
CA SER A 119 8.79 -1.68 20.24
C SER A 119 9.31 -3.12 20.23
N GLY A 120 10.49 -3.37 20.82
CA GLY A 120 10.86 -4.73 21.24
C GLY A 120 10.75 -5.82 20.16
N GLY A 121 11.26 -5.59 18.95
CA GLY A 121 11.24 -6.59 17.86
C GLY A 121 9.87 -6.80 17.19
N GLU A 122 8.82 -6.10 17.62
CA GLU A 122 7.55 -6.03 16.91
C GLU A 122 7.77 -5.40 15.51
N THR A 123 7.11 -5.93 14.49
CA THR A 123 7.16 -5.38 13.12
C THR A 123 5.76 -5.15 12.58
N LEU A 124 5.63 -4.27 11.57
CA LEU A 124 4.33 -4.01 10.97
C LEU A 124 3.76 -5.26 10.30
N GLY A 125 4.62 -6.05 9.65
CA GLY A 125 4.28 -7.34 9.08
C GLY A 125 3.74 -8.33 10.12
N GLY A 126 4.36 -8.41 11.31
CA GLY A 126 3.88 -9.26 12.40
C GLY A 126 2.50 -8.86 12.91
N LEU A 127 2.23 -7.56 13.07
CA LEU A 127 0.90 -7.06 13.44
C LEU A 127 -0.12 -7.35 12.33
N SER A 128 0.29 -7.21 11.08
CA SER A 128 -0.56 -7.46 9.91
C SER A 128 -1.02 -8.91 9.82
N VAL A 129 -0.10 -9.85 10.05
CA VAL A 129 -0.40 -11.29 10.10
C VAL A 129 -1.39 -11.59 11.22
N GLN A 130 -1.20 -11.01 12.42
CA GLN A 130 -2.15 -11.18 13.53
C GLN A 130 -3.54 -10.60 13.22
N ALA A 131 -3.60 -9.41 12.62
CA ALA A 131 -4.88 -8.79 12.23
C ALA A 131 -5.61 -9.64 11.18
N ALA A 132 -4.87 -10.14 10.18
CA ALA A 132 -5.38 -11.03 9.14
C ALA A 132 -5.93 -12.35 9.71
N GLN A 133 -5.16 -13.03 10.58
CA GLN A 133 -5.58 -14.26 11.24
C GLN A 133 -6.88 -14.05 12.02
N ARG A 134 -6.98 -12.98 12.82
CA ARG A 134 -8.20 -12.63 13.58
C ARG A 134 -9.40 -12.36 12.66
N ALA A 135 -9.19 -11.72 11.52
CA ALA A 135 -10.26 -11.48 10.54
C ALA A 135 -10.79 -12.78 9.92
N LEU A 136 -9.88 -13.72 9.59
CA LEU A 136 -10.24 -15.03 9.07
C LEU A 136 -10.92 -15.91 10.13
N GLU A 137 -10.43 -15.88 11.38
CA GLU A 137 -11.03 -16.55 12.52
C GLU A 137 -12.47 -16.07 12.77
N MET A 138 -12.69 -14.74 12.79
CA MET A 138 -14.02 -14.15 12.92
C MET A 138 -14.94 -14.56 11.77
N ALA A 139 -14.41 -14.60 10.54
CA ALA A 139 -15.16 -15.00 9.35
C ALA A 139 -15.41 -16.52 9.26
N GLN A 140 -14.71 -17.33 10.07
CA GLN A 140 -14.67 -18.79 9.96
C GLN A 140 -14.27 -19.28 8.56
N VAL A 141 -13.35 -18.56 7.91
CA VAL A 141 -12.82 -18.90 6.58
C VAL A 141 -11.39 -19.40 6.73
N ARG A 142 -11.06 -20.51 6.06
CA ARG A 142 -9.72 -21.06 6.10
C ARG A 142 -8.78 -20.21 5.23
N PRO A 143 -7.50 -20.05 5.61
CA PRO A 143 -6.53 -19.30 4.81
C PRO A 143 -6.45 -19.75 3.34
N GLU A 144 -6.57 -21.05 3.07
CA GLU A 144 -6.48 -21.62 1.73
C GLU A 144 -7.69 -21.27 0.84
N ASP A 145 -8.79 -20.82 1.43
CA ASP A 145 -9.99 -20.38 0.71
C ASP A 145 -9.93 -18.88 0.36
N VAL A 146 -8.88 -18.16 0.75
CA VAL A 146 -8.61 -16.78 0.31
C VAL A 146 -8.07 -16.79 -1.12
N ASP A 147 -8.61 -15.94 -1.99
CA ASP A 147 -8.22 -15.85 -3.40
C ASP A 147 -7.28 -14.65 -3.67
N LEU A 148 -7.39 -13.60 -2.86
CA LEU A 148 -6.66 -12.35 -3.05
C LEU A 148 -6.33 -11.69 -1.71
N VAL A 149 -5.08 -11.23 -1.55
CA VAL A 149 -4.63 -10.38 -0.44
C VAL A 149 -4.30 -8.99 -0.95
N LEU A 150 -4.97 -7.97 -0.42
CA LEU A 150 -4.68 -6.56 -0.68
C LEU A 150 -4.01 -5.94 0.54
N PHE A 151 -2.74 -5.58 0.43
CA PHE A 151 -1.98 -4.98 1.53
C PHE A 151 -1.90 -3.46 1.38
N CYS A 152 -2.70 -2.74 2.14
CA CYS A 152 -2.83 -1.29 2.09
C CYS A 152 -1.89 -0.66 3.12
N THR A 153 -0.76 -0.11 2.67
CA THR A 153 0.24 0.52 3.54
C THR A 153 0.94 1.68 2.82
N SER A 154 1.43 2.65 3.60
CA SER A 154 2.40 3.64 3.13
C SER A 154 3.74 3.56 3.88
N THR A 155 3.88 2.57 4.76
CA THR A 155 5.06 2.39 5.62
C THR A 155 5.47 0.90 5.68
N PRO A 156 5.71 0.24 4.53
CA PRO A 156 6.04 -1.18 4.52
C PRO A 156 7.37 -1.46 5.25
N ASP A 157 7.48 -2.64 5.87
CA ASP A 157 8.71 -3.12 6.52
C ASP A 157 9.87 -3.24 5.49
N ASP A 158 9.56 -3.48 4.21
CA ASP A 158 10.53 -3.63 3.11
C ASP A 158 10.09 -2.91 1.81
N LEU A 159 11.00 -2.85 0.82
CA LEU A 159 10.78 -2.16 -0.46
C LEU A 159 9.77 -2.86 -1.39
N PHE A 160 9.49 -4.13 -1.18
CA PHE A 160 8.63 -4.97 -2.01
C PHE A 160 7.23 -5.16 -1.41
N GLY A 161 6.99 -4.64 -0.20
CA GLY A 161 5.67 -4.58 0.43
C GLY A 161 5.40 -5.70 1.44
N GLY A 162 4.19 -5.71 1.99
CA GLY A 162 3.77 -6.66 3.04
C GLY A 162 2.92 -7.82 2.53
N ALA A 163 2.38 -7.76 1.30
CA ALA A 163 1.44 -8.78 0.81
C ALA A 163 2.05 -10.18 0.79
N GLY A 164 3.29 -10.32 0.31
CA GLY A 164 4.00 -11.60 0.25
C GLY A 164 4.18 -12.25 1.63
N ARG A 165 4.47 -11.44 2.65
CA ARG A 165 4.59 -11.92 4.03
C ARG A 165 3.26 -12.39 4.59
N VAL A 166 2.18 -11.63 4.38
CA VAL A 166 0.83 -12.03 4.79
C VAL A 166 0.43 -13.34 4.13
N LEU A 167 0.65 -13.49 2.82
CA LEU A 167 0.37 -14.73 2.09
C LEU A 167 1.07 -15.94 2.74
N ALA A 168 2.37 -15.80 3.00
CA ALA A 168 3.20 -16.88 3.52
C ALA A 168 2.86 -17.24 4.98
N GLU A 169 2.77 -16.25 5.87
CA GLU A 169 2.62 -16.48 7.32
C GLU A 169 1.18 -16.76 7.75
N VAL A 170 0.17 -16.26 7.01
CA VAL A 170 -1.24 -16.60 7.25
C VAL A 170 -1.61 -17.95 6.63
N GLY A 171 -0.90 -18.39 5.59
CA GLY A 171 -1.16 -19.66 4.91
C GLY A 171 -2.12 -19.54 3.72
N CYS A 172 -2.20 -18.38 3.08
CA CYS A 172 -3.07 -18.14 1.92
C CYS A 172 -2.45 -18.70 0.63
N THR A 173 -2.25 -20.02 0.56
CA THR A 173 -1.43 -20.67 -0.49
C THR A 173 -2.03 -20.60 -1.90
N ASN A 174 -3.34 -20.40 -2.01
CA ASN A 174 -4.06 -20.31 -3.29
C ASN A 174 -4.29 -18.86 -3.74
N ALA A 175 -3.93 -17.88 -2.90
CA ALA A 175 -4.11 -16.48 -3.20
C ALA A 175 -2.91 -15.90 -3.96
N PHE A 176 -3.17 -14.88 -4.76
CA PHE A 176 -2.15 -13.89 -5.11
C PHE A 176 -2.36 -12.63 -4.27
N GLY A 177 -1.35 -11.76 -4.20
CA GLY A 177 -1.47 -10.54 -3.43
C GLY A 177 -0.55 -9.44 -3.91
N PHE A 178 -0.93 -8.21 -3.62
CA PHE A 178 -0.17 -7.02 -3.97
C PHE A 178 -0.50 -5.87 -3.01
N ASP A 179 0.38 -4.89 -3.04
CA ASP A 179 0.34 -3.73 -2.16
C ASP A 179 -0.38 -2.54 -2.80
N ILE A 180 -1.09 -1.77 -1.98
CA ILE A 180 -1.78 -0.55 -2.37
C ILE A 180 -1.26 0.60 -1.49
N THR A 181 -0.63 1.58 -2.14
CA THR A 181 -0.16 2.79 -1.47
C THR A 181 -1.06 3.97 -1.84
N ALA A 182 -1.90 4.38 -0.89
CA ALA A 182 -2.75 5.57 -1.02
C ALA A 182 -2.91 6.32 0.32
N ALA A 183 -1.84 6.40 1.13
CA ALA A 183 -1.83 7.05 2.44
C ALA A 183 -2.98 6.56 3.33
N CYS A 184 -3.56 7.44 4.16
CA CYS A 184 -4.70 7.13 5.03
C CYS A 184 -5.94 6.64 4.27
N SER A 185 -6.02 6.87 2.96
CA SER A 185 -7.10 6.41 2.09
C SER A 185 -6.91 4.97 1.59
N GLY A 186 -5.73 4.38 1.83
CA GLY A 186 -5.34 3.05 1.36
C GLY A 186 -6.37 1.98 1.64
N PHE A 187 -6.87 1.91 2.88
CA PHE A 187 -7.84 0.89 3.26
C PHE A 187 -9.16 1.00 2.49
N ILE A 188 -9.66 2.23 2.26
CA ILE A 188 -10.88 2.46 1.48
C ILE A 188 -10.66 2.10 0.00
N VAL A 189 -9.52 2.47 -0.57
CA VAL A 189 -9.14 2.07 -1.93
C VAL A 189 -9.04 0.54 -2.03
N GLY A 190 -8.49 -0.13 -1.01
CA GLY A 190 -8.44 -1.58 -0.89
C GLY A 190 -9.83 -2.23 -0.87
N LEU A 191 -10.76 -1.72 -0.06
CA LEU A 191 -12.15 -2.21 0.00
C LEU A 191 -12.87 -2.09 -1.35
N ILE A 192 -12.71 -0.96 -2.02
CA ILE A 192 -13.29 -0.73 -3.35
C ILE A 192 -12.67 -1.70 -4.35
N THR A 193 -11.35 -1.86 -4.32
CA THR A 193 -10.60 -2.76 -5.19
C THR A 193 -11.04 -4.21 -5.00
N ALA A 194 -11.16 -4.68 -3.76
CA ALA A 194 -11.68 -6.00 -3.40
C ALA A 194 -13.06 -6.24 -4.01
N THR A 195 -13.97 -5.27 -3.86
CA THR A 195 -15.32 -5.35 -4.44
C THR A 195 -15.28 -5.43 -5.97
N ARG A 196 -14.37 -4.71 -6.62
CA ARG A 196 -14.21 -4.76 -8.08
C ARG A 196 -13.65 -6.11 -8.56
N PHE A 197 -12.73 -6.72 -7.82
CA PHE A 197 -12.28 -8.08 -8.11
C PHE A 197 -13.40 -9.11 -7.98
N ILE A 198 -14.18 -9.05 -6.89
CA ILE A 198 -15.33 -9.94 -6.67
C ILE A 198 -16.35 -9.78 -7.81
N LYS A 199 -16.76 -8.53 -8.11
CA LYS A 199 -17.74 -8.25 -9.17
C LYS A 199 -17.23 -8.53 -10.58
N GLY A 200 -15.91 -8.57 -10.77
CA GLY A 200 -15.25 -8.98 -12.01
C GLY A 200 -15.33 -10.50 -12.26
N GLY A 201 -15.65 -11.29 -11.24
CA GLY A 201 -15.75 -12.75 -11.31
C GLY A 201 -14.40 -13.44 -11.07
N GLY A 202 -14.48 -14.72 -10.69
CA GLY A 202 -13.29 -15.56 -10.44
C GLY A 202 -12.63 -15.39 -9.07
N ILE A 203 -12.99 -14.35 -8.32
CA ILE A 203 -12.52 -14.09 -6.95
C ILE A 203 -13.73 -14.09 -6.01
N LYS A 204 -13.65 -14.85 -4.91
CA LYS A 204 -14.72 -14.99 -3.93
C LYS A 204 -14.35 -14.41 -2.57
N ASN A 205 -13.14 -14.63 -2.09
CA ASN A 205 -12.68 -14.18 -0.78
C ASN A 205 -11.46 -13.27 -0.93
N VAL A 206 -11.61 -12.00 -0.56
CA VAL A 206 -10.54 -11.00 -0.61
C VAL A 206 -10.22 -10.54 0.80
N LEU A 207 -8.99 -10.78 1.24
CA LEU A 207 -8.47 -10.27 2.50
C LEU A 207 -7.87 -8.89 2.27
N VAL A 208 -8.46 -7.86 2.87
CA VAL A 208 -7.96 -6.48 2.80
C VAL A 208 -7.30 -6.15 4.13
N VAL A 209 -6.00 -5.87 4.11
CA VAL A 209 -5.21 -5.53 5.29
C VAL A 209 -4.82 -4.05 5.17
N GLY A 210 -5.12 -3.25 6.19
CA GLY A 210 -4.62 -1.88 6.33
C GLY A 210 -3.64 -1.81 7.47
N ALA A 211 -2.39 -1.41 7.22
CA ALA A 211 -1.37 -1.40 8.25
C ALA A 211 -0.39 -0.25 8.02
N ASP A 212 -0.08 0.50 9.07
CA ASP A 212 0.97 1.51 9.03
C ASP A 212 1.76 1.60 10.35
N ALA A 213 3.06 1.87 10.21
CA ALA A 213 4.04 2.11 11.25
C ALA A 213 4.58 3.55 11.16
N LEU A 214 3.68 4.53 11.19
CA LEU A 214 4.03 5.96 11.00
C LEU A 214 4.99 6.47 12.08
N SER A 215 5.01 5.87 13.27
CA SER A 215 5.91 6.25 14.36
C SER A 215 7.40 6.18 13.99
N GLN A 216 7.78 5.34 13.02
CA GLN A 216 9.16 5.21 12.54
C GLN A 216 9.62 6.42 11.72
N TYR A 217 8.68 7.21 11.20
CA TYR A 217 8.91 8.38 10.37
C TYR A 217 8.63 9.70 11.11
N VAL A 218 8.23 9.62 12.37
CA VAL A 218 7.96 10.78 13.23
C VAL A 218 9.28 11.37 13.74
N ASP A 219 9.42 12.68 13.63
CA ASP A 219 10.41 13.43 14.41
C ASP A 219 9.87 13.62 15.84
N TRP A 220 10.40 12.84 16.78
CA TRP A 220 9.99 12.87 18.18
C TRP A 220 10.37 14.16 18.92
N THR A 221 11.14 15.06 18.28
CA THR A 221 11.46 16.38 18.81
C THR A 221 10.50 17.47 18.31
N ASP A 222 9.76 17.20 17.24
CA ASP A 222 8.75 18.11 16.71
C ASP A 222 7.38 17.88 17.37
N ARG A 223 7.01 18.79 18.27
CA ARG A 223 5.71 18.77 18.96
C ARG A 223 4.51 18.81 18.02
N GLY A 224 4.67 19.32 16.79
CA GLY A 224 3.58 19.45 15.83
C GLY A 224 3.11 18.10 15.27
N THR A 225 4.01 17.13 15.20
CA THR A 225 3.78 15.84 14.53
C THR A 225 3.85 14.64 15.48
N CYS A 226 4.74 14.66 16.49
CA CYS A 226 4.92 13.53 17.40
C CYS A 226 3.68 13.22 18.27
N ILE A 227 2.78 14.18 18.38
CA ILE A 227 1.52 14.10 19.12
C ILE A 227 0.36 13.49 18.31
N LEU A 228 0.59 13.06 17.06
CA LEU A 228 -0.48 12.62 16.15
C LEU A 228 -0.44 11.12 15.91
N PHE A 229 0.71 10.60 15.52
CA PHE A 229 0.78 9.27 14.92
C PHE A 229 0.99 8.14 15.92
N GLY A 230 0.65 6.94 15.46
CA GLY A 230 0.86 5.66 16.11
C GLY A 230 0.81 4.56 15.06
N ASP A 231 1.03 3.33 15.51
CA ASP A 231 1.15 2.16 14.64
C ASP A 231 0.06 1.15 14.93
N ALA A 232 -0.43 0.50 13.87
CA ALA A 232 -1.43 -0.55 13.99
C ALA A 232 -1.56 -1.33 12.67
N ALA A 233 -2.23 -2.48 12.77
CA ALA A 233 -2.77 -3.18 11.63
C ALA A 233 -4.26 -3.52 11.86
N GLY A 234 -5.03 -3.48 10.79
CA GLY A 234 -6.43 -3.93 10.72
C GLY A 234 -6.61 -4.77 9.47
N ALA A 235 -7.55 -5.71 9.51
CA ALA A 235 -7.90 -6.53 8.36
C ALA A 235 -9.39 -6.79 8.30
N VAL A 236 -9.92 -6.95 7.10
CA VAL A 236 -11.29 -7.39 6.85
C VAL A 236 -11.33 -8.41 5.73
N LEU A 237 -12.22 -9.38 5.87
CA LEU A 237 -12.51 -10.34 4.81
C LEU A 237 -13.77 -9.89 4.05
N VAL A 238 -13.59 -9.61 2.77
CA VAL A 238 -14.68 -9.32 1.83
C VAL A 238 -15.02 -10.59 1.07
N GLN A 239 -16.27 -11.02 1.14
CA GLN A 239 -16.74 -12.23 0.48
C GLN A 239 -17.79 -11.91 -0.58
N SER A 240 -17.75 -12.66 -1.69
CA SER A 240 -18.79 -12.66 -2.70
C SER A 240 -20.12 -13.15 -2.11
N CYS A 241 -21.19 -12.42 -2.41
CA CYS A 241 -22.55 -12.81 -2.09
C CYS A 241 -23.46 -12.67 -3.31
N ASN A 242 -24.74 -13.03 -3.15
CA ASN A 242 -25.75 -12.70 -4.14
C ASN A 242 -25.98 -11.18 -4.17
N ALA A 243 -26.43 -10.64 -5.31
CA ALA A 243 -26.60 -9.20 -5.49
C ALA A 243 -27.62 -8.55 -4.55
N ASP A 244 -28.61 -9.31 -4.07
CA ASP A 244 -29.59 -8.86 -3.07
C ASP A 244 -29.01 -8.75 -1.64
N GLU A 245 -27.84 -9.34 -1.40
CA GLU A 245 -27.09 -9.26 -0.14
C GLU A 245 -25.87 -8.32 -0.23
N ASP A 246 -25.78 -7.50 -1.28
CA ASP A 246 -24.62 -6.63 -1.50
C ASP A 246 -24.52 -5.57 -0.39
N GLY A 247 -23.40 -5.60 0.34
CA GLY A 247 -23.12 -4.67 1.43
C GLY A 247 -22.53 -3.33 0.95
N LEU A 248 -22.07 -3.24 -0.30
CA LEU A 248 -21.51 -2.00 -0.84
C LEU A 248 -22.55 -1.22 -1.65
N LEU A 249 -23.15 -0.20 -1.02
CA LEU A 249 -24.16 0.65 -1.66
C LEU A 249 -23.58 1.61 -2.71
N GLY A 250 -22.36 2.10 -2.48
CA GLY A 250 -21.70 3.07 -3.35
C GLY A 250 -20.38 3.54 -2.76
N PHE A 251 -19.61 4.28 -3.56
CA PHE A 251 -18.38 4.92 -3.11
C PHE A 251 -18.08 6.17 -3.94
N CYS A 252 -17.40 7.13 -3.34
CA CYS A 252 -16.82 8.29 -4.01
C CYS A 252 -15.33 8.33 -3.65
N VAL A 253 -14.46 8.39 -4.65
CA VAL A 253 -13.01 8.52 -4.46
C VAL A 253 -12.51 9.61 -5.38
N GLN A 254 -11.72 10.51 -4.83
CA GLN A 254 -11.10 11.62 -5.54
C GLN A 254 -9.62 11.72 -5.14
N SER A 255 -8.83 12.27 -6.04
CA SER A 255 -7.41 12.56 -5.80
C SER A 255 -7.11 13.94 -6.34
N ASP A 256 -6.36 14.73 -5.57
CA ASP A 256 -5.83 16.03 -6.01
C ASP A 256 -4.30 16.03 -5.90
N GLY A 257 -3.65 16.04 -7.06
CA GLY A 257 -2.19 16.05 -7.15
C GLY A 257 -1.53 17.38 -6.80
N HIS A 258 -2.28 18.47 -6.72
CA HIS A 258 -1.70 19.76 -6.32
C HIS A 258 -1.23 19.74 -4.84
N GLY A 259 -1.83 18.90 -4.01
CA GLY A 259 -1.49 18.69 -2.60
C GLY A 259 -0.27 17.81 -2.33
N GLN A 260 0.50 17.40 -3.34
CA GLN A 260 1.65 16.48 -3.23
C GLN A 260 2.70 16.82 -2.14
N LYS A 261 2.77 18.07 -1.67
CA LYS A 261 3.66 18.49 -0.58
C LYS A 261 3.09 18.26 0.83
N TYR A 262 1.79 17.99 0.96
CA TYR A 262 1.02 18.01 2.22
C TYR A 262 0.15 16.76 2.45
N ALA A 263 0.36 15.69 1.67
CA ALA A 263 -0.42 14.44 1.56
C ALA A 263 -1.57 14.48 0.51
N PHE A 264 -1.72 13.36 -0.20
CA PHE A 264 -2.20 13.28 -1.60
C PHE A 264 -3.65 12.78 -1.79
N PHE A 265 -4.47 12.66 -0.74
CA PHE A 265 -5.84 12.13 -0.89
C PHE A 265 -6.87 12.86 -0.03
N LEU A 266 -8.00 13.21 -0.65
CA LEU A 266 -9.23 13.65 0.01
C LEU A 266 -10.30 12.58 -0.22
N ILE A 267 -10.82 12.02 0.87
CA ILE A 267 -12.05 11.22 0.84
C ILE A 267 -13.17 12.09 1.41
N SER A 268 -14.20 12.32 0.61
CA SER A 268 -15.48 12.84 1.08
C SER A 268 -16.45 11.67 1.18
N PHE A 269 -17.01 11.44 2.38
CA PHE A 269 -18.09 10.49 2.61
C PHE A 269 -19.45 11.11 2.26
#